data_AF-A0A958FN64-F1
#
_entry.id   AF-A0A958FN64-F1
#
_cell.length_a   1.000
_cell.length_b   1.000
_cell.length_c   1.000
_cell.angle_alpha   90.00
_cell.angle_beta   90.00
_cell.angle_gamma   90.00
#
_symmetry.space_group_name_H-M   'P 1'
#
loop_
_entity.id
_entity.type
_entity.pdbx_description
1 polymer ?
#
loop_
_entity_poly.entity_id
_entity_poly.type
_entity_poly.pdbx_seq_one_letter_code
_entity_poly.pdbx_strand_id
1 'polypeptide(L)'
;SPEMFLYRASELLPQFFGLKDFMFFRFSNGRGSHFIELAKLFNMSRISIPNGIGAREHYCRRWMAPKLLSALKEQQQNGSYDGKPLIGVQRSRFIDHGVETFGITLARPSSVEKHANASGTISFVINEHFKKTVAFWNDPEIPVVEVNETCERCSLPAAICRERAAPPGIYEKQQQANRQEKVMRDLIERMAGE
;
A
#
# COMPACT_ATOMS: atom_id res chain seq x y z
N SER A 1 -8.09 19.98 5.81
CA SER A 1 -8.52 18.62 6.22
C SER A 1 -7.28 17.78 6.51
N PRO A 2 -7.40 16.62 7.21
CA PRO A 2 -6.27 15.73 7.46
C PRO A 2 -5.55 15.26 6.18
N GLU A 3 -6.27 15.06 5.07
CA GLU A 3 -5.66 14.71 3.79
C GLU A 3 -4.85 15.86 3.20
N MET A 4 -5.35 17.10 3.33
CA MET A 4 -4.58 18.28 2.93
C MET A 4 -3.34 18.45 3.81
N PHE A 5 -3.42 18.13 5.10
CA PHE A 5 -2.26 18.12 5.98
C PHE A 5 -1.19 17.13 5.47
N LEU A 6 -1.57 15.87 5.21
CA LEU A 6 -0.63 14.88 4.68
C LEU A 6 -0.07 15.25 3.30
N TYR A 7 -0.91 15.81 2.43
CA TYR A 7 -0.48 16.29 1.12
C TYR A 7 0.56 17.42 1.25
N ARG A 8 0.31 18.42 2.11
CA ARG A 8 1.27 19.51 2.35
C ARG A 8 2.54 19.03 3.04
N ALA A 9 2.43 18.08 3.96
CA ALA A 9 3.59 17.43 4.57
C ALA A 9 4.46 16.74 3.49
N SER A 10 3.83 16.12 2.49
CA SER A 10 4.54 15.48 1.38
C SER A 10 5.34 16.48 0.51
N GLU A 11 4.95 17.76 0.48
CA GLU A 11 5.68 18.82 -0.23
C GLU A 11 6.83 19.41 0.62
N LEU A 12 6.66 19.46 1.95
CA LEU A 12 7.61 20.10 2.87
C LEU A 12 8.70 19.15 3.38
N LEU A 13 8.36 17.90 3.70
CA LEU A 13 9.28 16.94 4.32
C LEU A 13 10.54 16.66 3.47
N PRO A 14 10.47 16.59 2.12
CA PRO A 14 11.67 16.44 1.30
C PRO A 14 12.61 17.65 1.38
N GLN A 15 12.05 18.86 1.48
CA GLN A 15 12.80 20.11 1.46
C GLN A 15 13.46 20.40 2.80
N PHE A 16 12.72 20.25 3.90
CA PHE A 16 13.18 20.65 5.24
C PHE A 16 13.82 19.52 6.04
N PHE A 17 13.45 18.27 5.76
CA PHE A 17 13.91 17.09 6.50
C PHE A 17 14.71 16.10 5.64
N GLY A 18 14.86 16.36 4.34
CA GLY A 18 15.57 15.47 3.42
C GLY A 18 14.90 14.12 3.21
N LEU A 19 13.63 13.94 3.62
CA LEU A 19 12.87 12.71 3.46
C LEU A 19 12.35 12.57 2.03
N LYS A 20 13.22 12.12 1.11
CA LYS A 20 12.94 12.07 -0.34
C LYS A 20 12.32 10.75 -0.81
N ASP A 21 12.60 9.65 -0.13
CA ASP A 21 12.07 8.33 -0.47
C ASP A 21 10.69 8.12 0.17
N PHE A 22 9.64 8.68 -0.44
CA PHE A 22 8.28 8.58 0.10
C PHE A 22 7.22 8.42 -0.98
N MET A 23 6.01 8.08 -0.52
CA MET A 23 4.80 7.98 -1.29
C MET A 23 3.68 8.71 -0.58
N PHE A 24 2.85 9.41 -1.34
CA PHE A 24 1.55 9.87 -0.90
C PHE A 24 0.47 9.22 -1.76
N PHE A 25 -0.53 8.60 -1.15
CA PHE A 25 -1.66 8.06 -1.88
C PHE A 25 -2.99 8.29 -1.18
N ARG A 26 -4.04 8.40 -1.98
CA ARG A 26 -5.41 8.58 -1.53
C ARG A 26 -6.28 7.45 -2.05
N PHE A 27 -6.98 6.79 -1.14
CA PHE A 27 -8.02 5.84 -1.49
C PHE A 27 -9.41 6.39 -1.20
N SER A 28 -10.38 6.02 -2.02
CA SER A 28 -11.80 6.25 -1.78
C SER A 28 -12.57 4.93 -1.88
N ASN A 29 -13.68 4.85 -1.15
CA ASN A 29 -14.68 3.81 -1.34
C ASN A 29 -16.09 4.39 -1.18
N GLY A 30 -16.97 4.08 -2.15
CA GLY A 30 -18.38 4.41 -2.04
C GLY A 30 -19.07 3.59 -0.95
N ARG A 31 -20.05 4.17 -0.24
CA ARG A 31 -20.87 3.46 0.75
C ARG A 31 -21.63 2.32 0.06
N GLY A 32 -21.17 1.09 0.27
CA GLY A 32 -21.75 -0.13 -0.29
C GLY A 32 -20.83 -0.88 -1.25
N SER A 33 -19.78 -0.24 -1.77
CA SER A 33 -18.77 -0.91 -2.59
C SER A 33 -17.70 -1.57 -1.72
N HIS A 34 -17.26 -2.76 -2.11
CA HIS A 34 -16.03 -3.40 -1.59
C HIS A 34 -14.78 -2.99 -2.38
N PHE A 35 -14.99 -2.30 -3.51
CA PHE A 35 -13.93 -1.77 -4.34
C PHE A 35 -13.33 -0.52 -3.68
N ILE A 36 -12.00 -0.51 -3.59
CA ILE A 36 -11.23 0.64 -3.11
C ILE A 36 -10.53 1.22 -4.32
N GLU A 37 -10.79 2.50 -4.58
CA GLU A 37 -10.25 3.21 -5.73
C GLU A 37 -9.05 4.06 -5.30
N LEU A 38 -7.93 3.92 -6.03
CA LEU A 38 -6.77 4.79 -5.87
C LEU A 38 -7.03 6.12 -6.58
N ALA A 39 -7.51 7.10 -5.83
CA ALA A 39 -7.92 8.40 -6.38
C ALA A 39 -6.74 9.37 -6.60
N LYS A 40 -5.60 9.16 -5.93
CA LYS A 40 -4.36 9.93 -6.16
C LYS A 40 -3.16 9.11 -5.73
N LEU A 41 -2.08 9.16 -6.50
CA LEU A 41 -0.77 8.64 -6.11
C LEU A 41 0.31 9.61 -6.55
N PHE A 42 1.19 9.92 -5.62
CA PHE A 42 2.46 10.59 -5.84
C PHE A 42 3.54 9.70 -5.25
N ASN A 43 4.47 9.23 -6.07
CA ASN A 43 5.45 8.24 -5.66
C ASN A 43 6.85 8.70 -6.04
N MET A 44 7.65 9.04 -5.03
CA MET A 44 9.08 9.33 -5.15
C MET A 44 9.95 8.18 -4.64
N SER A 45 9.34 7.05 -4.28
CA SER A 45 10.06 5.86 -3.84
C SER A 45 10.43 4.96 -5.03
N ARG A 46 11.21 3.93 -4.75
CA ARG A 46 11.55 2.87 -5.71
C ARG A 46 10.50 1.77 -5.82
N ILE A 47 9.47 1.79 -4.96
CA ILE A 47 8.41 0.77 -4.96
C ILE A 47 7.46 1.07 -6.11
N SER A 48 7.28 0.14 -7.03
CA SER A 48 6.37 0.32 -8.16
C SER A 48 4.95 -0.07 -7.77
N ILE A 49 4.13 0.92 -7.40
CA ILE A 49 2.71 0.68 -7.17
C ILE A 49 1.98 0.69 -8.50
N PRO A 50 1.30 -0.41 -8.90
CA PRO A 50 0.45 -0.43 -10.08
C PRO A 50 -0.57 0.70 -9.98
N ASN A 51 -0.52 1.62 -10.95
CA ASN A 51 -1.44 2.74 -11.07
C ASN A 51 -1.67 2.97 -12.58
N GLY A 52 -2.92 3.21 -13.00
CA GLY A 52 -3.24 3.41 -14.41
C GLY A 52 -4.59 2.87 -14.86
N ILE A 53 -5.06 3.35 -16.00
CA ILE A 53 -6.31 2.92 -16.65
C ILE A 53 -6.18 1.45 -17.04
N GLY A 54 -7.09 0.60 -16.58
CA GLY A 54 -7.15 -0.82 -16.95
C GLY A 54 -6.50 -1.79 -15.98
N ALA A 55 -5.76 -1.33 -14.96
CA ALA A 55 -5.15 -2.24 -13.99
C ALA A 55 -6.21 -3.06 -13.24
N ARG A 56 -7.35 -2.47 -12.83
CA ARG A 56 -8.45 -3.13 -12.08
C ARG A 56 -7.99 -4.18 -11.03
N GLU A 57 -6.80 -3.98 -10.48
CA GLU A 57 -6.19 -4.86 -9.50
C GLU A 57 -6.68 -4.47 -8.11
N HIS A 58 -6.71 -5.45 -7.20
CA HIS A 58 -7.16 -5.26 -5.84
C HIS A 58 -5.98 -4.92 -4.95
N TYR A 59 -5.82 -3.65 -4.61
CA TYR A 59 -4.81 -3.20 -3.64
C TYR A 59 -4.83 -4.03 -2.36
N CYS A 60 -3.64 -4.26 -1.81
CA CYS A 60 -3.45 -5.10 -0.64
C CYS A 60 -4.30 -4.62 0.55
N ARG A 61 -5.19 -5.48 1.04
CA ARG A 61 -6.08 -5.16 2.17
C ARG A 61 -5.39 -5.18 3.52
N ARG A 62 -4.13 -5.61 3.58
CA ARG A 62 -3.27 -5.54 4.78
C ARG A 62 -2.64 -4.16 4.98
N TRP A 63 -2.75 -3.25 4.02
CA TRP A 63 -2.36 -1.84 4.20
C TRP A 63 -3.28 -1.13 5.19
N MET A 64 -2.75 -0.11 5.89
CA MET A 64 -3.52 0.64 6.88
C MET A 64 -4.71 1.39 6.28
N ALA A 65 -4.57 1.93 5.06
CA ALA A 65 -5.65 2.66 4.39
C ALA A 65 -6.94 1.84 4.17
N PRO A 66 -6.91 0.66 3.52
CA PRO A 66 -8.06 -0.23 3.47
C PRO A 66 -8.64 -0.61 4.85
N LYS A 67 -7.78 -0.87 5.84
CA LYS A 67 -8.23 -1.20 7.21
C LYS A 67 -9.04 -0.07 7.83
N LEU A 68 -8.53 1.17 7.78
CA LEU A 68 -9.26 2.33 8.34
C LEU A 68 -10.53 2.65 7.56
N LEU A 69 -10.54 2.47 6.23
CA LEU A 69 -11.76 2.65 5.43
C LEU A 69 -12.86 1.64 5.81
N SER A 70 -12.49 0.38 6.06
CA SER A 70 -13.41 -0.65 6.55
C SER A 70 -13.89 -0.34 7.98
N ALA A 71 -12.98 0.01 8.89
CA ALA A 71 -13.33 0.36 10.26
C ALA A 71 -14.26 1.58 10.33
N LEU A 72 -13.99 2.61 9.52
CA LEU A 72 -14.85 3.79 9.42
C LEU A 72 -16.25 3.42 8.89
N LYS A 73 -16.34 2.54 7.88
CA LYS A 73 -17.63 2.06 7.36
C LYS A 73 -18.42 1.34 8.45
N GLU A 74 -17.76 0.48 9.22
CA GLU A 74 -18.38 -0.24 10.33
C GLU A 74 -18.88 0.72 11.43
N GLN A 75 -18.06 1.68 11.86
CA GLN A 75 -18.45 2.71 12.84
C GLN A 75 -19.63 3.57 12.37
N GLN A 76 -19.74 3.84 11.07
CA GLN A 76 -20.88 4.54 10.49
C GLN A 76 -22.15 3.68 10.49
N GLN A 77 -22.02 2.38 10.22
CA GLN A 77 -23.15 1.45 10.15
C GLN A 77 -23.74 1.13 11.52
N ASN A 78 -22.90 1.02 12.55
CA ASN A 78 -23.33 0.73 13.91
C ASN A 78 -23.61 2.00 14.76
N GLY A 79 -23.44 3.19 14.17
CA GLY A 79 -23.71 4.48 14.84
C GLY A 79 -22.66 4.91 15.87
N SER A 80 -21.50 4.24 15.95
CA SER A 80 -20.43 4.57 16.91
C SER A 80 -19.44 5.64 16.40
N TYR A 81 -19.55 6.07 15.14
CA TYR A 81 -18.66 7.09 14.58
C TYR A 81 -18.87 8.45 15.25
N ASP A 82 -17.82 8.98 15.90
CA ASP A 82 -17.86 10.21 16.71
C ASP A 82 -17.61 11.51 15.92
N GLY A 83 -17.48 11.41 14.59
CA GLY A 83 -17.19 12.55 13.73
C GLY A 83 -15.70 12.83 13.50
N LYS A 84 -14.79 12.20 14.25
CA LYS A 84 -13.35 12.44 14.14
C LYS A 84 -12.68 11.53 13.10
N PRO A 85 -11.61 11.98 12.45
CA PRO A 85 -10.82 11.13 11.56
C PRO A 85 -10.23 9.93 12.31
N LEU A 86 -10.29 8.76 11.70
CA LEU A 86 -9.53 7.60 12.17
C LEU A 86 -8.08 7.77 11.73
N ILE A 87 -7.16 7.46 12.64
CA ILE A 87 -5.72 7.58 12.40
C ILE A 87 -5.09 6.22 12.67
N GLY A 88 -4.17 5.81 11.81
CA GLY A 88 -3.45 4.56 11.98
C GLY A 88 -2.02 4.70 11.46
N VAL A 89 -1.13 3.93 12.08
CA VAL A 89 0.28 3.86 11.72
C VAL A 89 0.67 2.41 11.51
N GLN A 90 1.51 2.14 10.50
CA GLN A 90 1.95 0.78 10.19
C GLN A 90 3.34 0.80 9.56
N ARG A 91 4.17 -0.17 9.95
CA ARG A 91 5.36 -0.55 9.19
C ARG A 91 5.00 -1.65 8.20
N SER A 92 5.14 -1.37 6.93
CA SER A 92 4.74 -2.27 5.84
C SER A 92 5.96 -2.86 5.16
N ARG A 93 6.15 -4.18 5.27
CA ARG A 93 7.23 -4.93 4.64
C ARG A 93 6.75 -5.52 3.31
N PHE A 94 7.23 -4.98 2.20
CA PHE A 94 6.94 -5.46 0.85
C PHE A 94 7.79 -6.70 0.58
N ILE A 95 7.16 -7.87 0.66
CA ILE A 95 7.88 -9.15 0.70
C ILE A 95 8.65 -9.47 -0.58
N ASP A 96 8.15 -9.04 -1.75
CA ASP A 96 8.78 -9.32 -3.04
C ASP A 96 9.88 -8.32 -3.40
N HIS A 97 9.94 -7.20 -2.67
CA HIS A 97 10.90 -6.12 -2.91
C HIS A 97 11.95 -5.98 -1.81
N GLY A 98 11.77 -6.63 -0.66
CA GLY A 98 12.67 -6.49 0.50
C GLY A 98 12.70 -5.07 1.07
N VAL A 99 11.69 -4.25 0.77
CA VAL A 99 11.60 -2.85 1.23
C VAL A 99 10.62 -2.75 2.39
N GLU A 100 11.01 -2.03 3.43
CA GLU A 100 10.12 -1.68 4.54
C GLU A 100 9.77 -0.19 4.50
N THR A 101 8.50 0.12 4.76
CA THR A 101 8.00 1.50 4.77
C THR A 101 7.28 1.82 6.07
N PHE A 102 7.31 3.08 6.46
CA PHE A 102 6.59 3.63 7.61
C PHE A 102 5.43 4.50 7.11
N GLY A 103 4.20 4.06 7.31
CA GLY A 103 3.00 4.73 6.82
C GLY A 103 2.16 5.34 7.94
N ILE A 104 1.76 6.60 7.77
CA ILE A 104 0.72 7.25 8.56
C ILE A 104 -0.51 7.44 7.67
N THR A 105 -1.64 6.92 8.10
CA THR A 105 -2.91 6.94 7.38
C THR A 105 -3.96 7.68 8.20
N LEU A 106 -4.74 8.51 7.50
CA LEU A 106 -5.92 9.19 8.00
C LEU A 106 -7.13 8.78 7.16
N ALA A 107 -8.26 8.43 7.79
CA ALA A 107 -9.51 8.11 7.11
C ALA A 107 -10.70 8.87 7.69
N ARG A 108 -11.59 9.37 6.82
CA ARG A 108 -12.80 10.11 7.21
C ARG A 108 -13.88 10.07 6.11
N PRO A 109 -15.13 10.48 6.40
CA PRO A 109 -16.11 10.74 5.36
C PRO A 109 -15.57 11.74 4.34
N SER A 110 -15.79 11.47 3.06
CA SER A 110 -15.39 12.35 1.97
C SER A 110 -16.14 13.68 2.08
N SER A 111 -15.40 14.79 1.94
CA SER A 111 -15.98 16.14 1.86
C SER A 111 -16.41 16.52 0.44
N VAL A 112 -16.03 15.72 -0.56
CA VAL A 112 -16.26 16.02 -1.99
C VAL A 112 -17.39 15.14 -2.52
N GLU A 113 -17.30 13.84 -2.27
CA GLU A 113 -18.28 12.86 -2.75
C GLU A 113 -19.28 12.54 -1.64
N LYS A 114 -20.57 12.84 -1.90
CA LYS A 114 -21.65 12.43 -0.99
C LYS A 114 -21.63 10.90 -0.88
N HIS A 115 -21.70 10.40 0.35
CA HIS A 115 -21.75 8.96 0.63
C HIS A 115 -20.48 8.17 0.24
N ALA A 116 -19.30 8.80 0.25
CA ALA A 116 -18.02 8.09 0.15
C ALA A 116 -17.18 8.29 1.42
N ASN A 117 -16.30 7.35 1.71
CA ASN A 117 -15.20 7.53 2.65
C ASN A 117 -13.91 7.70 1.87
N ALA A 118 -12.98 8.48 2.44
CA ALA A 118 -11.69 8.75 1.84
C ALA A 118 -10.59 8.52 2.88
N SER A 119 -9.42 8.10 2.42
CA SER A 119 -8.22 8.01 3.23
C SER A 119 -7.03 8.61 2.50
N GLY A 120 -6.17 9.29 3.25
CA GLY A 120 -4.87 9.76 2.78
C GLY A 120 -3.77 9.05 3.56
N THR A 121 -2.71 8.63 2.86
CA THR A 121 -1.54 8.02 3.49
C THR A 121 -0.29 8.69 2.99
N ILE A 122 0.62 9.01 3.92
CA ILE A 122 2.02 9.29 3.61
C ILE A 122 2.85 8.11 4.11
N SER A 123 3.72 7.58 3.25
CA SER A 123 4.55 6.42 3.55
C SER A 123 6.01 6.69 3.17
N PHE A 124 6.93 6.45 4.09
CA PHE A 124 8.36 6.67 3.89
C PHE A 124 9.09 5.35 3.81
N VAL A 125 10.05 5.22 2.90
CA VAL A 125 10.98 4.08 2.92
C VAL A 125 11.86 4.19 4.17
N ILE A 126 11.94 3.11 4.93
CA ILE A 126 12.78 3.04 6.13
C ILE A 126 14.23 2.82 5.69
N ASN A 127 14.93 3.92 5.46
CA ASN A 127 16.38 3.96 5.25
C ASN A 127 17.10 4.59 6.46
N GLU A 128 18.43 4.61 6.46
CA GLU A 128 19.20 5.16 7.59
C GLU A 128 18.94 6.65 7.85
N HIS A 129 18.64 7.43 6.81
CA HIS A 129 18.29 8.84 6.97
C HIS A 129 16.93 9.01 7.67
N PHE A 130 15.92 8.22 7.27
CA PHE A 130 14.61 8.19 7.91
C PHE A 130 14.71 7.81 9.38
N LYS A 131 15.45 6.76 9.72
CA LYS A 131 15.65 6.30 11.12
C LYS A 131 16.28 7.37 12.00
N LYS A 132 17.21 8.17 11.46
CA LYS A 132 17.83 9.30 12.18
C LYS A 132 16.88 10.48 12.35
N THR A 133 15.94 10.66 11.42
CA THR A 133 15.02 11.81 11.38
C THR A 133 13.77 11.57 12.23
N VAL A 134 13.21 10.36 12.19
CA VAL A 134 11.91 10.04 12.80
C VAL A 134 12.12 9.14 14.02
N ALA A 135 12.36 9.71 15.19
CA ALA A 135 12.78 8.98 16.39
C ALA A 135 11.82 7.84 16.84
N PHE A 136 10.52 7.95 16.54
CA PHE A 136 9.50 6.97 16.95
C PHE A 136 9.25 5.86 15.92
N TRP A 137 10.07 5.77 14.86
CA TRP A 137 9.81 4.82 13.76
C TRP A 137 9.76 3.35 14.18
N ASN A 138 10.46 2.99 15.26
CA ASN A 138 10.60 1.62 15.77
C ASN A 138 9.84 1.38 17.09
N ASP A 139 8.89 2.24 17.43
CA ASP A 139 8.04 2.05 18.59
C ASP A 139 7.36 0.66 18.53
N PRO A 140 7.42 -0.16 19.59
CA PRO A 140 6.90 -1.52 19.60
C PRO A 140 5.37 -1.60 19.40
N GLU A 141 4.63 -0.53 19.68
CA GLU A 141 3.18 -0.44 19.43
C GLU A 141 2.87 -0.27 17.94
N ILE A 142 3.86 0.02 17.09
CA ILE A 142 3.68 0.18 15.66
C ILE A 142 3.78 -1.20 14.98
N PRO A 143 2.67 -1.72 14.43
CA PRO A 143 2.66 -3.07 13.88
C PRO A 143 3.52 -3.15 12.62
N VAL A 144 4.34 -4.21 12.56
CA VAL A 144 5.06 -4.60 11.34
C VAL A 144 4.22 -5.65 10.62
N VAL A 145 3.84 -5.36 9.37
CA VAL A 145 2.93 -6.18 8.59
C VAL A 145 3.55 -6.49 7.24
N GLU A 146 3.57 -7.76 6.89
CA GLU A 146 3.93 -8.20 5.54
C GLU A 146 2.83 -7.85 4.55
N VAL A 147 3.20 -7.19 3.47
CA VAL A 147 2.25 -6.69 2.46
C VAL A 147 2.83 -6.85 1.06
N ASN A 148 2.02 -6.50 0.07
CA ASN A 148 2.46 -6.29 -1.30
C ASN A 148 1.63 -5.19 -1.95
N GLU A 149 1.78 -4.92 -3.25
CA GLU A 149 1.03 -3.86 -3.93
C GLU A 149 -0.44 -4.23 -4.11
N THR A 150 -0.68 -5.37 -4.75
CA THR A 150 -2.01 -5.84 -5.13
C THR A 150 -2.13 -7.35 -4.90
N CYS A 151 -3.35 -7.84 -4.74
CA CYS A 151 -3.61 -9.25 -4.48
C CYS A 151 -3.17 -10.11 -5.68
N GLU A 152 -3.41 -9.65 -6.90
CA GLU A 152 -3.11 -10.34 -8.15
C GLU A 152 -1.61 -10.57 -8.36
N ARG A 153 -0.77 -9.69 -7.82
CA ARG A 153 0.70 -9.76 -7.89
C ARG A 153 1.33 -10.38 -6.66
N CYS A 154 0.56 -10.62 -5.61
CA CYS A 154 1.11 -10.95 -4.31
C CYS A 154 1.49 -12.43 -4.19
N SER A 155 2.76 -12.69 -3.87
CA SER A 155 3.31 -14.02 -3.61
C SER A 155 2.88 -14.64 -2.27
N LEU A 156 2.27 -13.87 -1.34
CA LEU A 156 1.86 -14.39 -0.02
C LEU A 156 0.89 -15.58 -0.17
N PRO A 157 1.17 -16.74 0.46
CA PRO A 157 0.25 -17.86 0.48
C PRO A 157 -1.11 -17.47 1.06
N ALA A 158 -2.18 -18.06 0.52
CA ALA A 158 -3.55 -17.85 1.03
C ALA A 158 -3.72 -18.30 2.49
N ALA A 159 -2.92 -19.27 2.95
CA ALA A 159 -2.89 -19.70 4.35
C ALA A 159 -2.40 -18.59 5.31
N ILE A 160 -1.60 -17.64 4.82
CA ILE A 160 -1.04 -16.53 5.59
C ILE A 160 -1.89 -15.27 5.42
N CYS A 161 -2.35 -14.96 4.21
CA CYS A 161 -3.11 -13.74 3.90
C CYS A 161 -4.62 -14.02 3.87
N ARG A 162 -5.31 -13.76 4.99
CA ARG A 162 -6.77 -13.94 5.12
C ARG A 162 -7.57 -12.78 4.52
N GLU A 163 -6.92 -11.64 4.27
CA GLU A 163 -7.53 -10.41 3.75
C GLU A 163 -7.47 -10.32 2.23
N ARG A 164 -6.98 -11.36 1.56
CA ARG A 164 -6.82 -11.41 0.10
C ARG A 164 -8.17 -11.21 -0.60
N ALA A 165 -8.22 -10.20 -1.47
CA ALA A 165 -9.44 -9.84 -2.21
C ALA A 165 -9.52 -10.46 -3.62
N ALA A 166 -8.40 -10.94 -4.16
CA ALA A 166 -8.32 -11.57 -5.48
C ALA A 166 -7.22 -12.66 -5.53
N PRO A 167 -7.36 -13.67 -6.40
CA PRO A 167 -6.32 -14.69 -6.60
C PRO A 167 -5.04 -14.08 -7.19
N PRO A 168 -3.85 -14.66 -6.91
CA PRO A 168 -2.56 -14.15 -7.37
C PRO A 168 -2.26 -14.45 -8.86
N GLY A 169 -3.23 -14.20 -9.75
CA GLY A 169 -3.15 -14.65 -11.15
C GLY A 169 -2.04 -13.97 -11.98
N ILE A 170 -1.63 -12.74 -11.64
CA ILE A 170 -0.49 -12.08 -12.30
C ILE A 170 0.82 -12.68 -11.81
N TYR A 171 0.94 -12.89 -10.50
CA TYR A 171 2.09 -13.57 -9.90
C TYR A 171 2.29 -14.97 -10.48
N GLU A 172 1.23 -15.77 -10.57
CA GLU A 172 1.28 -17.13 -11.13
C GLU A 172 1.75 -17.15 -12.58
N LYS A 173 1.23 -16.24 -13.42
CA LYS A 173 1.67 -16.07 -14.82
C LYS A 173 3.14 -15.68 -14.90
N GLN A 174 3.59 -14.75 -14.06
CA GLN A 174 5.00 -14.36 -14.00
C GLN A 174 5.90 -15.54 -13.60
N GLN A 175 5.49 -16.34 -12.61
CA GLN A 175 6.23 -17.52 -12.19
C GLN A 175 6.27 -18.59 -13.30
N GLN A 176 5.23 -18.71 -14.12
CA GLN A 176 5.23 -19.62 -15.25
C GLN A 176 6.18 -19.14 -16.36
N ALA A 177 6.13 -17.85 -16.71
CA ALA A 177 7.04 -17.27 -17.70
C ALA A 177 8.52 -17.40 -17.27
N ASN A 178 8.83 -17.07 -16.02
CA ASN A 178 10.18 -17.20 -15.46
C ASN A 178 10.68 -18.67 -15.50
N ARG A 179 9.79 -19.63 -15.26
CA ARG A 179 10.11 -21.06 -15.39
C ARG A 179 10.44 -21.46 -16.82
N GLN A 180 9.66 -20.98 -17.80
CA GLN A 180 9.89 -21.25 -19.22
C GLN A 180 11.19 -20.62 -19.70
N GLU A 181 11.47 -19.37 -19.33
CA GLU A 181 12.69 -18.67 -19.67
C GLU A 181 13.93 -19.36 -19.10
N LYS A 182 13.85 -19.82 -17.83
CA LYS A 182 14.93 -20.59 -17.22
C LYS A 182 15.22 -21.88 -17.98
N VAL A 183 14.19 -22.65 -18.33
CA VAL A 183 14.35 -23.89 -19.11
C VAL A 183 14.97 -23.59 -20.49
N MET A 184 14.52 -22.54 -21.16
CA MET A 184 15.09 -22.13 -22.45
C MET A 184 16.57 -21.76 -22.34
N ARG A 185 16.93 -20.98 -21.32
CA ARG A 185 18.33 -20.59 -21.07
C ARG A 185 19.21 -21.81 -20.79
N ASP A 186 18.74 -22.72 -19.93
CA ASP A 186 19.47 -23.94 -19.59
C ASP A 186 19.68 -24.84 -20.82
N LEU A 187 18.75 -24.85 -21.79
CA LEU A 187 18.89 -25.56 -23.07
C LEU A 187 19.93 -24.89 -23.97
N ILE A 188 19.89 -23.56 -24.11
CA ILE A 188 20.86 -22.80 -24.92
C ILE A 188 22.27 -23.00 -24.38
N GLU A 189 22.47 -22.95 -23.05
CA GLU A 189 23.77 -23.17 -22.42
C GLU A 189 24.32 -24.59 -22.68
N ARG A 190 23.44 -25.60 -22.69
CA ARG A 190 23.84 -26.98 -23.04
C ARG A 190 24.24 -27.11 -24.50
N MET A 191 23.51 -26.48 -25.42
CA MET A 191 23.81 -26.52 -26.86
C MET A 191 25.05 -25.69 -27.25
N ALA A 192 25.39 -24.66 -26.46
CA ALA A 192 26.58 -23.84 -26.69
C ALA A 192 27.86 -24.42 -26.06
N GLY A 193 27.72 -25.42 -25.19
CA GLY A 193 28.83 -26.16 -24.57
C GLY A 193 29.21 -27.46 -25.29
N GLU A 194 28.50 -27.81 -26.38
CA GLU A 194 28.83 -28.88 -27.34
C GLU A 194 29.52 -28.28 -28.58
#